data_AF-A0A7X7C131-F1
#
_entry.id   AF-A0A7X7C131-F1
#
_cell.length_a   1.000
_cell.length_b   1.000
_cell.length_c   1.000
_cell.angle_alpha   90.00
_cell.angle_beta   90.00
_cell.angle_gamma   90.00
#
_symmetry.space_group_name_H-M   'P 1'
#
loop_
_entity.id
_entity.type
_entity.pdbx_description
1 polymer ?
#
loop_
_entity_poly.entity_id
_entity_poly.type
_entity_poly.pdbx_seq_one_letter_code
_entity_poly.pdbx_strand_id
1 'polypeptide(L)'
;GNDLGEILLFVFLEEVLKAPKILSKVELKAQSGSYDSECDAIHFLSSTNSNGNSYYNIVFGTSSIVGDVKDAINAAFDRVAKIHSKSEQEILLAENTIFTKTVDQSTAQKIKDLLLPQKGKKRRVSYDTAFGIFLAYDLGLNPNNYTNQDFEVKLEQKMKTDIKAHTQYIIDKINNLNLGNYSFYIYFVPLNDVANDKQQIMNAVFGEGGTDG
;
A
#
# COMPACT_ATOMS: atom_id res chain seq x y z
N GLY A 1 -10.19 3.46 -13.68
CA GLY A 1 -9.92 4.15 -12.40
C GLY A 1 -8.43 4.15 -12.11
N ASN A 2 -8.03 4.11 -10.84
CA ASN A 2 -6.64 3.85 -10.42
C ASN A 2 -6.39 2.35 -10.20
N ASP A 3 -7.14 1.52 -10.94
CA ASP A 3 -7.33 0.10 -10.66
C ASP A 3 -6.00 -0.68 -10.70
N LEU A 4 -5.09 -0.30 -11.61
CA LEU A 4 -3.73 -0.83 -11.64
C LEU A 4 -2.96 -0.54 -10.35
N GLY A 5 -3.06 0.67 -9.82
CA GLY A 5 -2.38 1.07 -8.59
C GLY A 5 -2.88 0.27 -7.40
N GLU A 6 -4.19 -0.01 -7.36
CA GLU A 6 -4.82 -0.82 -6.32
C GLU A 6 -4.37 -2.28 -6.38
N ILE A 7 -4.27 -2.86 -7.60
CA ILE A 7 -3.78 -4.22 -7.82
C ILE A 7 -2.31 -4.34 -7.43
N LEU A 8 -1.46 -3.41 -7.89
CA LEU A 8 -0.03 -3.45 -7.57
C LEU A 8 0.22 -3.22 -6.08
N LEU A 9 -0.48 -2.27 -5.46
CA LEU A 9 -0.45 -2.08 -4.01
C LEU A 9 -0.78 -3.37 -3.26
N PHE A 10 -1.84 -4.08 -3.66
CA PHE A 10 -2.17 -5.39 -3.09
C PHE A 10 -1.01 -6.38 -3.23
N VAL A 11 -0.43 -6.51 -4.43
CA VAL A 11 0.72 -7.40 -4.67
C VAL A 11 1.91 -7.04 -3.78
N PHE A 12 2.28 -5.76 -3.68
CA PHE A 12 3.41 -5.35 -2.84
C PHE A 12 3.17 -5.60 -1.35
N LEU A 13 1.97 -5.33 -0.86
CA LEU A 13 1.66 -5.55 0.56
C LEU A 13 1.54 -7.04 0.90
N GLU A 14 0.93 -7.85 0.07
CA GLU A 14 0.76 -9.29 0.33
C GLU A 14 2.04 -10.08 0.03
N GLU A 15 2.67 -9.85 -1.12
CA GLU A 15 3.78 -10.69 -1.56
C GLU A 15 5.15 -10.20 -1.11
N VAL A 16 5.35 -8.88 -0.98
CA VAL A 16 6.64 -8.33 -0.57
C VAL A 16 6.66 -8.04 0.93
N LEU A 17 5.67 -7.30 1.44
CA LEU A 17 5.59 -6.97 2.86
C LEU A 17 5.11 -8.15 3.72
N LYS A 18 4.51 -9.18 3.10
CA LYS A 18 3.88 -10.32 3.80
C LYS A 18 2.85 -9.85 4.83
N ALA A 19 2.08 -8.83 4.46
CA ALA A 19 0.99 -8.27 5.23
C ALA A 19 -0.36 -8.75 4.66
N PRO A 20 -1.05 -9.73 5.29
CA PRO A 20 -2.33 -10.22 4.80
C PRO A 20 -3.38 -9.11 4.63
N LYS A 21 -4.14 -9.15 3.53
CA LYS A 21 -5.25 -8.21 3.30
C LYS A 21 -6.38 -8.45 4.30
N ILE A 22 -6.82 -7.35 4.91
CA ILE A 22 -8.08 -7.26 5.65
C ILE A 22 -9.21 -6.89 4.69
N LEU A 23 -9.04 -5.77 3.97
CA LEU A 23 -10.02 -5.22 3.02
C LEU A 23 -9.34 -4.69 1.75
N SER A 24 -9.89 -5.01 0.58
CA SER A 24 -9.59 -4.30 -0.67
C SER A 24 -10.51 -3.09 -0.84
N LYS A 25 -10.20 -2.19 -1.78
CA LYS A 25 -11.08 -1.05 -2.11
C LYS A 25 -12.52 -1.44 -2.45
N VAL A 26 -12.69 -2.54 -3.18
CA VAL A 26 -14.02 -3.06 -3.54
C VAL A 26 -14.78 -3.49 -2.28
N GLU A 27 -14.10 -4.16 -1.36
CA GLU A 27 -14.70 -4.58 -0.09
C GLU A 27 -14.94 -3.40 0.86
N LEU A 28 -14.05 -2.41 0.88
CA LEU A 28 -14.23 -1.16 1.62
C LEU A 28 -15.53 -0.48 1.19
N LYS A 29 -15.72 -0.28 -0.13
CA LYS A 29 -16.95 0.30 -0.69
C LYS A 29 -18.21 -0.51 -0.37
N ALA A 30 -18.10 -1.84 -0.35
CA ALA A 30 -19.24 -2.71 -0.05
C ALA A 30 -19.63 -2.69 1.44
N GLN A 31 -18.65 -2.52 2.35
CA GLN A 31 -18.87 -2.58 3.79
C GLN A 31 -19.08 -1.20 4.44
N SER A 32 -18.67 -0.13 3.78
CA SER A 32 -18.70 1.22 4.33
C SER A 32 -20.09 1.86 4.33
N GLY A 33 -21.06 1.28 3.63
CA GLY A 33 -22.42 1.83 3.55
C GLY A 33 -22.43 3.22 2.93
N SER A 34 -22.68 4.26 3.75
CA SER A 34 -22.62 5.66 3.34
C SER A 34 -21.24 6.32 3.53
N TYR A 35 -20.32 5.67 4.22
CA TYR A 35 -18.94 6.13 4.36
C TYR A 35 -18.17 5.80 3.07
N ASP A 36 -17.35 6.71 2.57
CA ASP A 36 -16.43 6.41 1.46
C ASP A 36 -15.01 6.37 2.03
N SER A 37 -14.41 5.20 2.01
CA SER A 37 -13.07 4.98 2.56
C SER A 37 -12.02 5.72 1.74
N GLU A 38 -11.07 6.32 2.43
CA GLU A 38 -9.93 6.96 1.79
C GLU A 38 -8.82 5.96 1.45
N CYS A 39 -8.95 4.70 1.91
CA CYS A 39 -7.98 3.64 1.65
C CYS A 39 -8.24 2.96 0.30
N ASP A 40 -7.16 2.56 -0.36
CA ASP A 40 -7.21 1.62 -1.48
C ASP A 40 -7.17 0.16 -0.97
N ALA A 41 -6.59 -0.06 0.20
CA ALA A 41 -6.63 -1.35 0.89
C ALA A 41 -6.33 -1.17 2.39
N ILE A 42 -6.68 -2.17 3.20
CA ILE A 42 -6.25 -2.28 4.60
C ILE A 42 -5.63 -3.66 4.78
N HIS A 43 -4.43 -3.70 5.34
CA HIS A 43 -3.67 -4.94 5.59
C HIS A 43 -3.25 -5.03 7.05
N PHE A 44 -2.96 -6.25 7.49
CA PHE A 44 -2.43 -6.54 8.81
C PHE A 44 -0.98 -6.96 8.69
N LEU A 45 -0.07 -6.34 9.43
CA LEU A 45 1.33 -6.73 9.48
C LEU A 45 1.70 -7.22 10.88
N SER A 46 2.21 -8.44 10.96
CA SER A 46 2.79 -9.01 12.17
C SER A 46 4.30 -9.01 12.06
N SER A 47 4.98 -8.59 13.11
CA SER A 47 6.44 -8.60 13.17
C SER A 47 6.93 -8.97 14.56
N THR A 48 8.19 -9.37 14.66
CA THR A 48 8.82 -9.74 15.93
C THR A 48 10.04 -8.86 16.13
N ASN A 49 10.12 -8.18 17.28
CA ASN A 49 11.29 -7.36 17.60
C ASN A 49 12.47 -8.24 18.04
N SER A 50 13.65 -7.62 18.20
CA SER A 50 14.89 -8.31 18.58
C SER A 50 14.81 -9.07 19.92
N ASN A 51 13.84 -8.72 20.77
CA ASN A 51 13.61 -9.38 22.06
C ASN A 51 12.60 -10.54 21.98
N GLY A 52 12.18 -10.93 20.77
CA GLY A 52 11.19 -11.99 20.56
C GLY A 52 9.74 -11.57 20.82
N ASN A 53 9.48 -10.30 21.10
CA ASN A 53 8.13 -9.81 21.32
C ASN A 53 7.47 -9.44 20.00
N SER A 54 6.25 -9.94 19.80
CA SER A 54 5.45 -9.58 18.62
C SER A 54 4.92 -8.15 18.73
N TYR A 55 4.96 -7.43 17.61
CA TYR A 55 4.33 -6.14 17.41
C TYR A 55 3.54 -6.16 16.10
N TYR A 56 2.50 -5.34 16.02
CA TYR A 56 1.49 -5.48 14.99
C TYR A 56 1.09 -4.11 14.45
N ASN A 57 0.93 -4.02 13.14
CA ASN A 57 0.49 -2.80 12.46
C ASN A 57 -0.78 -3.05 11.65
N ILE A 58 -1.73 -2.12 11.72
CA ILE A 58 -2.74 -1.97 10.66
C ILE A 58 -2.13 -1.05 9.61
N VAL A 59 -1.99 -1.57 8.39
CA VAL A 59 -1.39 -0.87 7.26
C VAL A 59 -2.49 -0.32 6.37
N PHE A 60 -2.66 1.01 6.35
CA PHE A 60 -3.56 1.68 5.43
C PHE A 60 -2.87 1.93 4.10
N GLY A 61 -3.43 1.36 3.04
CA GLY A 61 -2.87 1.36 1.71
C GLY A 61 -3.38 2.50 0.84
N THR A 62 -2.50 3.17 0.10
CA THR A 62 -2.87 4.07 -1.00
C THR A 62 -1.89 3.96 -2.16
N SER A 63 -2.36 4.28 -3.36
CA SER A 63 -1.59 4.20 -4.60
C SER A 63 -1.68 5.49 -5.42
N SER A 64 -0.60 5.84 -6.12
CA SER A 64 -0.52 7.00 -7.00
C SER A 64 0.27 6.65 -8.25
N ILE A 65 -0.34 6.84 -9.42
CA ILE A 65 0.29 6.61 -10.73
C ILE A 65 0.21 7.94 -11.50
N VAL A 66 1.32 8.68 -11.51
CA VAL A 66 1.43 10.03 -12.08
C VAL A 66 2.80 10.18 -12.73
N GLY A 67 2.87 10.80 -13.91
CA GLY A 67 4.11 10.89 -14.70
C GLY A 67 5.29 11.50 -13.94
N ASP A 68 5.08 12.61 -13.22
CA ASP A 68 6.12 13.18 -12.37
C ASP A 68 6.16 12.52 -10.98
N VAL A 69 7.37 12.15 -10.53
CA VAL A 69 7.58 11.47 -9.25
C VAL A 69 7.20 12.33 -8.04
N LYS A 70 7.43 13.65 -8.10
CA LYS A 70 7.08 14.56 -7.01
C LYS A 70 5.57 14.75 -6.94
N ASP A 71 4.89 14.82 -8.09
CA ASP A 71 3.44 14.86 -8.16
C ASP A 71 2.80 13.54 -7.69
N ALA A 72 3.41 12.40 -8.04
CA ALA A 72 2.99 11.09 -7.52
C ALA A 72 3.07 11.04 -5.99
N ILE A 73 4.19 11.51 -5.41
CA ILE A 73 4.38 11.65 -3.97
C ILE A 73 3.34 12.60 -3.37
N ASN A 74 3.10 13.77 -3.98
CA ASN A 74 2.10 14.73 -3.50
C ASN A 74 0.72 14.09 -3.39
N ALA A 75 0.23 13.49 -4.48
CA ALA A 75 -1.08 12.87 -4.52
C ALA A 75 -1.22 11.74 -3.48
N ALA A 76 -0.18 10.93 -3.29
CA ALA A 76 -0.18 9.89 -2.27
C ALA A 76 -0.23 10.46 -0.84
N PHE A 77 0.57 11.49 -0.55
CA PHE A 77 0.59 12.10 0.79
C PHE A 77 -0.68 12.91 1.11
N ASP A 78 -1.33 13.48 0.10
CA ASP A 78 -2.66 14.09 0.27
C ASP A 78 -3.71 13.02 0.65
N ARG A 79 -3.60 11.81 0.10
CA ARG A 79 -4.43 10.67 0.50
C ARG A 79 -4.09 10.19 1.91
N VAL A 80 -2.81 10.08 2.26
CA VAL A 80 -2.36 9.74 3.63
C VAL A 80 -2.95 10.71 4.65
N ALA A 81 -2.92 12.02 4.37
CA ALA A 81 -3.50 13.02 5.27
C ALA A 81 -5.00 12.80 5.49
N LYS A 82 -5.74 12.47 4.43
CA LYS A 82 -7.18 12.15 4.51
C LYS A 82 -7.45 10.86 5.30
N ILE A 83 -6.71 9.80 5.01
CA ILE A 83 -6.77 8.53 5.77
C ILE A 83 -6.51 8.80 7.25
N HIS A 84 -5.46 9.54 7.58
CA HIS A 84 -5.12 9.87 8.96
C HIS A 84 -6.23 10.68 9.65
N SER A 85 -6.83 11.66 8.96
CA SER A 85 -7.94 12.45 9.50
C SER A 85 -9.22 11.63 9.79
N LYS A 86 -9.34 10.45 9.18
CA LYS A 86 -10.47 9.53 9.33
C LYS A 86 -10.04 8.18 9.93
N SER A 87 -8.90 8.13 10.62
CA SER A 87 -8.29 6.86 11.02
C SER A 87 -9.19 6.03 11.94
N GLU A 88 -9.99 6.67 12.81
CA GLU A 88 -10.92 5.94 13.69
C GLU A 88 -11.98 5.16 12.90
N GLN A 89 -12.53 5.75 11.83
CA GLN A 89 -13.52 5.09 10.98
C GLN A 89 -12.88 3.97 10.16
N GLU A 90 -11.68 4.20 9.61
CA GLU A 90 -10.94 3.17 8.86
C GLU A 90 -10.56 1.98 9.76
N ILE A 91 -10.14 2.24 11.01
CA ILE A 91 -9.87 1.20 12.01
C ILE A 91 -11.16 0.42 12.31
N LEU A 92 -12.27 1.11 12.56
CA LEU A 92 -13.53 0.45 12.90
C LEU A 92 -14.03 -0.46 11.76
N LEU A 93 -13.85 -0.05 10.50
CA LEU A 93 -14.14 -0.89 9.34
C LEU A 93 -13.25 -2.14 9.35
N ALA A 94 -11.93 -1.97 9.51
CA ALA A 94 -10.99 -3.08 9.55
C ALA A 94 -11.31 -4.07 10.67
N GLU A 95 -11.59 -3.58 11.87
CA GLU A 95 -11.97 -4.40 13.03
C GLU A 95 -13.23 -5.21 12.74
N ASN A 96 -14.31 -4.58 12.28
CA ASN A 96 -15.58 -5.26 11.97
C ASN A 96 -15.40 -6.34 10.88
N THR A 97 -14.55 -6.11 9.88
CA THR A 97 -14.27 -7.11 8.83
C THR A 97 -13.48 -8.30 9.35
N ILE A 98 -12.42 -8.05 10.13
CA ILE A 98 -11.58 -9.10 10.69
C ILE A 98 -12.42 -10.09 11.50
N PHE A 99 -13.42 -9.60 12.23
CA PHE A 99 -14.30 -10.45 13.04
C PHE A 99 -15.34 -11.24 12.23
N THR A 100 -15.60 -10.83 10.99
CA THR A 100 -16.67 -11.41 10.15
C THR A 100 -16.17 -12.26 8.99
N LYS A 101 -14.94 -12.04 8.51
CA LYS A 101 -14.35 -12.88 7.47
C LYS A 101 -13.79 -14.18 8.03
N THR A 102 -14.05 -15.28 7.33
CA THR A 102 -13.25 -16.50 7.34
C THR A 102 -11.88 -16.23 6.73
N VAL A 103 -11.05 -15.47 7.44
CA VAL A 103 -9.59 -15.57 7.30
C VAL A 103 -9.24 -17.02 7.70
N ASP A 104 -8.13 -17.59 7.20
CA ASP A 104 -7.70 -18.91 7.64
C ASP A 104 -7.78 -18.97 9.17
N GLN A 105 -8.28 -20.08 9.72
CA GLN A 105 -8.67 -20.13 11.13
C GLN A 105 -7.50 -19.76 12.06
N SER A 106 -6.25 -19.94 11.61
CA SER A 106 -5.06 -19.60 12.38
C SER A 106 -4.74 -18.09 12.38
N THR A 107 -4.87 -17.39 11.25
CA THR A 107 -4.67 -15.92 11.21
C THR A 107 -5.89 -15.19 11.76
N ALA A 108 -7.11 -15.66 11.47
CA ALA A 108 -8.34 -15.13 12.07
C ALA A 108 -8.27 -15.17 13.60
N GLN A 109 -7.86 -16.33 14.16
CA GLN A 109 -7.75 -16.51 15.59
C GLN A 109 -6.62 -15.67 16.19
N LYS A 110 -5.47 -15.54 15.50
CA LYS A 110 -4.38 -14.65 15.95
C LYS A 110 -4.82 -13.19 15.99
N ILE A 111 -5.46 -12.69 14.93
CA ILE A 111 -5.94 -11.30 14.90
C ILE A 111 -7.06 -11.11 15.94
N LYS A 112 -7.95 -12.09 16.10
CA LYS A 112 -9.02 -12.05 17.11
C LYS A 112 -8.48 -12.07 18.55
N ASP A 113 -7.50 -12.91 18.85
CA ASP A 113 -6.83 -12.96 20.15
C ASP A 113 -5.98 -11.71 20.44
N LEU A 114 -5.56 -11.02 19.38
CA LEU A 114 -4.86 -9.74 19.45
C LEU A 114 -5.81 -8.59 19.80
N LEU A 115 -6.93 -8.50 19.09
CA LEU A 115 -7.84 -7.35 19.13
C LEU A 115 -8.87 -7.46 20.26
N LEU A 116 -9.23 -8.68 20.70
CA LEU A 116 -10.17 -8.88 21.81
C LEU A 116 -9.47 -8.82 23.17
N PRO A 117 -9.96 -8.02 24.14
CA PRO A 117 -9.48 -8.09 25.50
C PRO A 117 -9.80 -9.45 26.13
N GLN A 118 -8.79 -10.29 26.34
CA GLN A 118 -8.95 -11.56 27.05
C GLN A 118 -9.18 -11.28 28.55
N LYS A 119 -10.29 -11.81 29.12
CA LYS A 119 -10.59 -11.72 30.55
C LYS A 119 -9.38 -12.18 31.37
N GLY A 120 -8.79 -11.25 32.15
CA GLY A 120 -7.66 -11.53 33.04
C GLY A 120 -6.28 -11.04 32.56
N LYS A 121 -6.11 -10.63 31.29
CA LYS A 121 -4.87 -9.97 30.82
C LYS A 121 -5.03 -8.44 30.88
N LYS A 122 -4.23 -7.77 31.72
CA LYS A 122 -4.26 -6.31 31.93
C LYS A 122 -3.71 -5.47 30.76
N ARG A 123 -3.19 -6.09 29.70
CA ARG A 123 -2.66 -5.37 28.52
C ARG A 123 -3.50 -5.71 27.30
N ARG A 124 -4.19 -4.71 26.74
CA ARG A 124 -4.59 -4.73 25.34
C ARG A 124 -3.34 -4.99 24.52
N VAL A 125 -3.39 -5.88 23.53
CA VAL A 125 -2.29 -5.92 22.58
C VAL A 125 -2.35 -4.61 21.80
N SER A 126 -1.28 -3.83 21.87
CA SER A 126 -1.18 -2.57 21.13
C SER A 126 -0.85 -2.92 19.68
N TYR A 127 -1.67 -2.44 18.76
CA TYR A 127 -1.30 -2.37 17.36
C TYR A 127 -1.07 -0.91 17.00
N ASP A 128 -0.07 -0.64 16.17
CA ASP A 128 0.22 0.70 15.69
C ASP A 128 -0.36 0.88 14.29
N THR A 129 -0.49 2.14 13.88
CA THR A 129 -0.89 2.47 12.51
C THR A 129 0.34 2.59 11.62
N ALA A 130 0.23 2.07 10.40
CA ALA A 130 1.23 2.22 9.36
C ALA A 130 0.59 2.59 8.02
N PHE A 131 1.38 3.10 7.10
CA PHE A 131 0.96 3.46 5.75
C PHE A 131 1.72 2.65 4.70
N GLY A 132 0.98 1.99 3.81
CA GLY A 132 1.51 1.34 2.61
C GLY A 132 1.26 2.22 1.40
N ILE A 133 2.31 2.63 0.69
CA ILE A 133 2.21 3.56 -0.42
C ILE A 133 2.82 2.93 -1.67
N PHE A 134 2.03 2.83 -2.74
CA PHE A 134 2.52 2.45 -4.06
C PHE A 134 2.61 3.68 -4.97
N LEU A 135 3.78 3.90 -5.57
CA LEU A 135 4.04 5.02 -6.47
C LEU A 135 4.54 4.48 -7.81
N ALA A 136 3.89 4.88 -8.89
CA ALA A 136 4.39 4.68 -10.24
C ALA A 136 4.50 6.00 -10.99
N TYR A 137 5.58 6.16 -11.75
CA TYR A 137 5.95 7.42 -12.38
C TYR A 137 6.76 7.20 -13.66
N ASP A 138 6.83 8.22 -14.51
CA ASP A 138 7.64 8.18 -15.72
C ASP A 138 9.12 8.25 -15.37
N LEU A 139 9.83 7.20 -15.75
CA LEU A 139 11.28 7.14 -15.62
C LEU A 139 11.95 8.18 -16.53
N GLY A 140 11.29 8.70 -17.57
CA GLY A 140 11.89 9.71 -18.45
C GLY A 140 13.18 9.26 -19.16
N LEU A 141 13.40 7.94 -19.27
CA LEU A 141 14.38 7.37 -20.20
C LEU A 141 13.65 6.98 -21.48
N ASN A 142 14.28 7.22 -22.62
CA ASN A 142 13.80 6.69 -23.90
C ASN A 142 14.50 5.34 -24.15
N PRO A 143 13.78 4.20 -24.15
CA PRO A 143 14.37 2.88 -24.37
C PRO A 143 15.12 2.77 -25.71
N ASN A 144 14.69 3.51 -26.74
CA ASN A 144 15.31 3.51 -28.07
C ASN A 144 16.75 4.07 -28.09
N ASN A 145 17.20 4.72 -27.02
CA ASN A 145 18.54 5.27 -26.91
C ASN A 145 19.56 4.24 -26.39
N TYR A 146 19.14 3.02 -26.06
CA TYR A 146 19.95 2.03 -25.36
C TYR A 146 19.79 0.64 -25.98
N THR A 147 20.80 -0.21 -25.82
CA THR A 147 20.61 -1.66 -25.97
C THR A 147 19.77 -2.19 -24.80
N ASN A 148 19.16 -3.37 -24.92
CA ASN A 148 18.38 -3.95 -23.82
C ASN A 148 19.20 -4.08 -22.52
N GLN A 149 20.45 -4.54 -22.63
CA GLN A 149 21.34 -4.70 -21.49
C GLN A 149 21.72 -3.34 -20.86
N ASP A 150 22.02 -2.33 -21.68
CA ASP A 150 22.33 -1.00 -21.19
C ASP A 150 21.11 -0.32 -20.57
N PHE A 151 19.93 -0.57 -21.12
CA PHE A 151 18.68 0.01 -20.64
C PHE A 151 18.36 -0.47 -19.21
N GLU A 152 18.49 -1.76 -18.92
CA GLU A 152 18.28 -2.31 -17.57
C GLU A 152 19.18 -1.64 -16.54
N VAL A 153 20.47 -1.49 -16.86
CA VAL A 153 21.44 -0.82 -15.98
C VAL A 153 21.08 0.65 -15.78
N LYS A 154 20.68 1.36 -16.84
CA LYS A 154 20.29 2.77 -16.78
C LYS A 154 18.99 2.98 -16.01
N LEU A 155 18.03 2.07 -16.15
CA LEU A 155 16.78 2.06 -15.42
C LEU A 155 17.04 1.95 -13.91
N GLU A 156 17.83 0.97 -13.49
CA GLU A 156 18.14 0.78 -12.08
C GLU A 156 18.89 2.00 -11.49
N GLN A 157 19.87 2.53 -12.23
CA GLN A 157 20.61 3.73 -11.82
C GLN A 157 19.71 4.95 -11.66
N LYS A 158 18.80 5.18 -12.62
CA LYS A 158 17.92 6.33 -12.58
C LYS A 158 16.87 6.19 -11.48
N MET A 159 16.26 5.01 -11.32
CA MET A 159 15.33 4.75 -10.21
C MET A 159 15.98 5.04 -8.85
N LYS A 160 17.20 4.55 -8.61
CA LYS A 160 17.96 4.84 -7.38
C LYS A 160 18.24 6.34 -7.20
N THR A 161 18.53 7.03 -8.30
CA THR A 161 18.80 8.48 -8.29
C THR A 161 17.54 9.27 -7.92
N ASP A 162 16.41 8.94 -8.54
CA ASP A 162 15.14 9.61 -8.32
C ASP A 162 14.66 9.42 -6.86
N ILE A 163 14.74 8.19 -6.33
CA ILE A 163 14.40 7.90 -4.93
C ILE A 163 15.27 8.72 -3.97
N LYS A 164 16.59 8.75 -4.20
CA LYS A 164 17.53 9.52 -3.36
C LYS A 164 17.23 11.02 -3.41
N ALA A 165 16.94 11.56 -4.58
CA ALA A 165 16.61 12.97 -4.77
C ALA A 165 15.33 13.39 -4.02
N HIS A 166 14.39 12.47 -3.81
CA HIS A 166 13.11 12.74 -3.16
C HIS A 166 13.00 12.26 -1.72
N THR A 167 14.05 11.60 -1.17
CA THR A 167 14.02 11.07 0.20
C THR A 167 13.76 12.17 1.23
N GLN A 168 14.48 13.30 1.15
CA GLN A 168 14.26 14.40 2.08
C GLN A 168 12.85 14.99 1.94
N TYR A 169 12.34 15.09 0.71
CA TYR A 169 11.00 15.60 0.45
C TYR A 169 9.90 14.74 1.09
N ILE A 170 10.06 13.41 1.06
CA ILE A 170 9.15 12.47 1.72
C ILE A 170 9.23 12.63 3.24
N ILE A 171 10.43 12.75 3.81
CA ILE A 171 10.63 13.00 5.24
C ILE A 171 9.93 14.30 5.67
N ASP A 172 10.09 15.36 4.88
CA ASP A 172 9.45 16.65 5.15
C ASP A 172 7.92 16.54 5.09
N LYS A 173 7.37 15.79 4.12
CA LYS A 173 5.93 15.49 4.04
C LYS A 173 5.43 14.76 5.29
N ILE A 174 6.14 13.72 5.74
CA ILE A 174 5.80 12.97 6.96
C ILE A 174 5.79 13.89 8.18
N ASN A 175 6.83 14.71 8.34
CA ASN A 175 6.97 15.61 9.48
C ASN A 175 5.92 16.72 9.49
N ASN A 176 5.62 17.31 8.32
CA ASN A 176 4.61 18.35 8.18
C ASN A 176 3.20 17.86 8.48
N LEU A 177 2.94 16.56 8.31
CA LEU A 177 1.69 15.91 8.71
C LEU A 177 1.70 15.42 10.17
N ASN A 178 2.78 15.63 10.92
CA ASN A 178 3.02 15.09 12.26
C ASN A 178 2.96 13.55 12.34
N LEU A 179 3.34 12.87 11.25
CA LEU A 179 3.28 11.41 11.15
C LEU A 179 4.62 10.72 11.44
N GLY A 180 5.58 11.41 12.07
CA GLY A 180 6.92 10.87 12.35
C GLY A 180 6.96 9.63 13.25
N ASN A 181 5.89 9.35 14.00
CA ASN A 181 5.77 8.18 14.86
C ASN A 181 5.06 6.98 14.18
N TYR A 182 4.72 7.08 12.89
CA TYR A 182 4.06 6.04 12.12
C TYR A 182 5.05 5.31 11.22
N SER A 183 4.80 4.03 10.94
CA SER A 183 5.62 3.28 9.98
C SER A 183 5.15 3.54 8.54
N PHE A 184 6.09 3.69 7.61
CA PHE A 184 5.82 3.89 6.19
C PHE A 184 6.51 2.81 5.35
N TYR A 185 5.76 2.17 4.46
CA TYR A 185 6.24 1.20 3.48
C TYR A 185 5.95 1.74 2.08
N ILE A 186 6.96 2.32 1.43
CA ILE A 186 6.80 3.05 0.17
C ILE A 186 7.50 2.29 -0.95
N TYR A 187 6.75 1.96 -1.99
CA TYR A 187 7.21 1.25 -3.18
C TYR A 187 7.22 2.18 -4.38
N PHE A 188 8.33 2.22 -5.11
CA PHE A 188 8.50 2.99 -6.33
C PHE A 188 8.62 2.03 -7.52
N VAL A 189 7.78 2.20 -8.53
CA VAL A 189 7.85 1.47 -9.80
C VAL A 189 8.01 2.46 -10.95
N PRO A 190 9.19 2.50 -11.59
CA PRO A 190 9.36 3.31 -12.79
C PRO A 190 8.61 2.69 -13.98
N LEU A 191 7.88 3.53 -14.71
CA LEU A 191 7.23 3.21 -15.98
C LEU A 191 7.92 3.97 -17.12
N ASN A 192 7.76 3.51 -18.35
CA ASN A 192 8.28 4.24 -19.52
C ASN A 192 7.35 5.40 -19.89
N ASP A 193 6.05 5.12 -19.87
CA ASP A 193 4.98 6.07 -20.13
C ASP A 193 3.74 5.65 -19.33
N VAL A 194 3.49 6.31 -18.21
CA VAL A 194 2.35 6.10 -17.31
C VAL A 194 1.02 6.06 -18.06
N ALA A 195 0.83 6.90 -19.08
CA ALA A 195 -0.43 6.98 -19.80
C ALA A 195 -0.68 5.72 -20.64
N ASN A 196 0.36 5.22 -21.31
CA ASN A 196 0.29 4.05 -22.17
C ASN A 196 0.45 2.74 -21.39
N ASP A 197 1.46 2.64 -20.53
CA ASP A 197 1.82 1.45 -19.77
C ASP A 197 0.67 1.02 -18.86
N LYS A 198 -0.06 1.96 -18.27
CA LYS A 198 -1.23 1.65 -17.44
C LYS A 198 -2.29 0.85 -18.21
N GLN A 199 -2.58 1.23 -19.45
CA GLN A 199 -3.56 0.53 -20.27
C GLN A 199 -3.02 -0.82 -20.73
N GLN A 200 -1.76 -0.87 -21.14
CA GLN A 200 -1.14 -2.11 -21.61
C GLN A 200 -1.06 -3.16 -20.51
N ILE A 201 -0.63 -2.79 -19.30
CA ILE A 201 -0.55 -3.71 -18.16
C ILE A 201 -1.95 -4.21 -17.79
N MET A 202 -2.96 -3.32 -17.72
CA MET A 202 -4.33 -3.75 -17.43
C MET A 202 -4.87 -4.69 -18.50
N ASN A 203 -4.60 -4.44 -19.79
CA ASN A 203 -5.02 -5.32 -20.88
C ASN A 203 -4.30 -6.67 -20.84
N ALA A 204 -3.02 -6.71 -20.46
CA ALA A 204 -2.31 -7.98 -20.30
C ALA A 204 -2.87 -8.80 -19.12
N VAL A 205 -3.19 -8.15 -18.00
CA VAL A 205 -3.71 -8.81 -16.79
C VAL A 205 -5.15 -9.29 -16.96
N PHE A 206 -5.99 -8.56 -17.70
CA PHE A 206 -7.43 -8.86 -17.82
C PHE A 206 -7.90 -9.29 -19.23
N GLY A 207 -7.08 -9.10 -20.26
CA GLY A 207 -7.45 -9.28 -21.67
C GLY A 207 -7.13 -10.65 -22.27
N GLU A 208 -6.27 -11.47 -21.63
CA GLU A 208 -5.97 -12.83 -22.12
C GLU A 208 -7.03 -13.88 -21.71
N GLY A 209 -8.13 -13.48 -21.07
CA GLY A 209 -9.22 -14.39 -20.66
C GLY A 209 -10.35 -14.57 -21.68
N GLY A 210 -10.17 -14.19 -22.95
CA GLY A 210 -11.30 -13.99 -23.87
C GLY A 210 -11.07 -14.26 -25.35
N THR A 211 -10.26 -15.25 -25.73
CA THR A 211 -10.38 -15.88 -27.05
C THR A 211 -9.90 -17.34 -26.99
N ASP A 212 -10.75 -18.21 -26.44
CA ASP A 212 -10.79 -19.61 -26.88
C ASP A 212 -12.07 -19.78 -27.70
N GLY A 213 -11.89 -19.80 -29.01
CA GLY A 213 -12.88 -20.27 -29.98
C GLY A 213 -12.66 -21.74 -30.31
#